data_AF-A0A8J7ISQ5-F1
#
_entry.id   AF-A0A8J7ISQ5-F1
#
_cell.length_a   1.000
_cell.length_b   1.000
_cell.length_c   1.000
_cell.angle_alpha   90.00
_cell.angle_beta   90.00
_cell.angle_gamma   90.00
#
_symmetry.space_group_name_H-M   'P 1'
#
loop_
_entity.id
_entity.type
_entity.pdbx_description
1 polymer ?
#
loop_
_entity_poly.entity_id
_entity_poly.type
_entity_poly.pdbx_seq_one_letter_code
_entity_poly.pdbx_strand_id
1 'polypeptide(L)'
;MAHRKQMTDEPTNEERAERIDTVMQAYCLTLDGRDFEGDGDDVRDLLTDLMHFCERMEIDFDENLRVARDNYEHEREAQTGIPNNLGCPECGCILEVSRTDTLLGIDRVIFECQNCDGTFIRELTVADSPVEKAVKCVGCGNLIVRSTARIFYQSDDFAHYIGECCWDERLRD
;
A
#
# COMPACT_ATOMS: atom_id res chain seq x y z
N MET A 1 4.05 -36.44 13.98
CA MET A 1 5.10 -35.43 13.76
C MET A 1 4.45 -34.07 13.92
N ALA A 2 4.79 -33.36 15.00
CA ALA A 2 4.17 -32.08 15.32
C ALA A 2 4.79 -30.98 14.45
N HIS A 3 3.96 -30.29 13.67
CA HIS A 3 4.34 -29.05 13.01
C HIS A 3 4.65 -28.00 14.07
N ARG A 4 5.94 -27.73 14.28
CA ARG A 4 6.41 -26.59 15.06
C ARG A 4 6.07 -25.34 14.24
N LYS A 5 5.00 -24.64 14.60
CA LYS A 5 4.79 -23.24 14.19
C LYS A 5 6.08 -22.50 14.57
N GLN A 6 6.84 -22.03 13.60
CA GLN A 6 7.78 -20.95 13.82
C GLN A 6 6.92 -19.74 14.19
N MET A 7 6.75 -19.48 15.48
CA MET A 7 6.45 -18.13 15.94
C MET A 7 7.70 -17.34 15.63
N THR A 8 7.63 -16.43 14.67
CA THR A 8 8.59 -15.35 14.56
C THR A 8 8.45 -14.53 15.84
N ASP A 9 9.55 -14.30 16.57
CA ASP A 9 9.56 -13.49 17.81
C ASP A 9 9.25 -12.00 17.55
N GLU A 10 9.14 -11.61 16.27
CA GLU A 10 8.82 -10.24 15.88
C GLU A 10 7.32 -9.97 16.04
N PRO A 11 6.94 -8.89 16.75
CA PRO A 11 5.56 -8.50 16.92
C PRO A 11 4.95 -8.06 15.59
N THR A 12 3.69 -8.41 15.37
CA THR A 12 2.89 -7.95 14.24
C THR A 12 2.62 -6.43 14.32
N ASN A 13 2.27 -5.80 13.19
CA ASN A 13 1.90 -4.37 13.16
C ASN A 13 0.74 -4.03 14.11
N GLU A 14 -0.22 -4.94 14.26
CA GLU A 14 -1.35 -4.78 15.19
C GLU A 14 -0.87 -4.86 16.64
N GLU A 15 -0.03 -5.83 17.00
CA GLU A 15 0.58 -5.92 18.33
C GLU A 15 1.47 -4.70 18.64
N ARG A 16 2.15 -4.11 17.65
CA ARG A 16 2.90 -2.85 17.82
C ARG A 16 1.97 -1.66 18.07
N ALA A 17 0.84 -1.58 17.37
CA ALA A 17 -0.18 -0.55 17.59
C ALA A 17 -0.86 -0.70 18.96
N GLU A 18 -1.17 -1.92 19.40
CA GLU A 18 -1.75 -2.15 20.73
C GLU A 18 -0.78 -1.73 21.86
N ARG A 19 0.53 -1.94 21.67
CA ARG A 19 1.54 -1.48 22.64
C ARG A 19 1.54 0.03 22.80
N ILE A 20 1.38 0.79 21.73
CA ILE A 20 1.40 2.26 21.82
C ILE A 20 0.11 2.82 22.42
N ASP A 21 -1.03 2.14 22.27
CA ASP A 21 -2.30 2.57 22.88
C ASP A 21 -2.21 2.73 24.41
N THR A 22 -1.61 1.74 25.08
CA THR A 22 -1.39 1.80 26.54
C THR A 22 -0.46 2.95 26.93
N VAL A 23 0.54 3.24 26.10
CA VAL A 23 1.51 4.32 26.34
C VAL A 23 0.86 5.68 26.14
N MET A 24 0.04 5.86 25.09
CA MET A 24 -0.69 7.09 24.82
C MET A 24 -1.67 7.42 25.94
N GLN A 25 -2.42 6.43 26.42
CA GLN A 25 -3.32 6.60 27.56
C GLN A 25 -2.57 7.07 28.81
N ALA A 26 -1.45 6.43 29.14
CA ALA A 26 -0.63 6.85 30.28
C ALA A 26 -0.07 8.28 30.10
N TYR A 27 0.40 8.60 28.89
CA TYR A 27 0.93 9.92 28.56
C TYR A 27 -0.09 11.04 28.76
N CYS A 28 -1.28 10.93 28.13
CA CYS A 28 -2.36 11.92 28.25
C CYS A 28 -2.84 12.08 29.70
N LEU A 29 -2.98 10.96 30.43
CA LEU A 29 -3.34 10.99 31.85
C LEU A 29 -2.30 11.72 32.72
N THR A 30 -1.01 11.61 32.39
CA THR A 30 0.07 12.24 33.18
C THR A 30 0.28 13.72 32.91
N LEU A 31 0.06 14.20 31.68
CA LEU A 31 0.33 15.59 31.32
C LEU A 31 -0.85 16.52 31.63
N ASP A 32 -2.05 16.12 31.24
CA ASP A 32 -3.24 16.97 31.27
C ASP A 32 -4.35 16.43 32.19
N GLY A 33 -4.16 15.23 32.74
CA GLY A 33 -5.23 14.54 33.48
C GLY A 33 -6.45 14.23 32.61
N ARG A 34 -6.26 14.18 31.29
CA ARG A 34 -7.30 13.89 30.30
C ARG A 34 -7.09 12.52 29.67
N ASP A 35 -8.17 11.94 29.18
CA ASP A 35 -8.13 10.69 28.45
C ASP A 35 -7.52 10.91 27.06
N PHE A 36 -6.89 9.88 26.50
CA PHE A 36 -6.41 9.90 25.12
C PHE A 36 -7.60 9.98 24.17
N GLU A 37 -7.64 11.02 23.33
CA GLU A 37 -8.77 11.27 22.41
C GLU A 37 -8.56 10.61 21.04
N GLY A 38 -7.34 10.11 20.77
CA GLY A 38 -7.03 9.39 19.54
C GLY A 38 -6.87 10.30 18.32
N ASP A 39 -6.70 11.60 18.54
CA ASP A 39 -6.58 12.58 17.47
C ASP A 39 -5.11 12.83 17.07
N GLY A 40 -4.95 13.64 16.01
CA GLY A 40 -3.63 14.00 15.53
C GLY A 40 -2.88 15.00 16.42
N ASP A 41 -3.55 15.64 17.39
CA ASP A 41 -2.93 16.61 18.29
C ASP A 41 -2.19 15.85 19.41
N ASP A 42 -2.82 14.83 19.99
CA ASP A 42 -2.19 13.95 21.00
C ASP A 42 -0.87 13.33 20.50
N VAL A 43 -0.85 12.87 19.23
CA VAL A 43 0.35 12.30 18.61
C VAL A 43 1.41 13.37 18.36
N ARG A 44 1.03 14.58 17.95
CA ARG A 44 1.96 15.69 17.72
C ARG A 44 2.63 16.16 19.01
N ASP A 45 1.86 16.22 20.09
CA ASP A 45 2.38 16.58 21.41
C ASP A 45 3.38 15.54 21.90
N LEU A 46 3.06 14.23 21.81
CA LEU A 46 3.99 13.17 22.17
C LEU A 46 5.29 13.23 21.36
N LEU A 47 5.20 13.43 20.04
CA LEU A 47 6.39 13.54 19.19
C LEU A 47 7.24 14.75 19.58
N THR A 48 6.62 15.87 19.93
CA THR A 48 7.32 17.09 20.37
C THR A 48 8.08 16.84 21.67
N ASP A 49 7.43 16.22 22.66
CA ASP A 49 8.06 15.88 23.93
C ASP A 49 9.18 14.84 23.77
N LEU A 50 9.00 13.88 22.87
CA LEU A 50 10.02 12.89 22.53
C LEU A 50 11.26 13.55 21.90
N MET A 51 11.08 14.55 21.04
CA MET A 51 12.20 15.32 20.48
C MET A 51 12.99 16.03 21.58
N HIS A 52 12.32 16.71 22.52
CA HIS A 52 12.98 17.34 23.68
C HIS A 52 13.66 16.32 24.59
N PHE A 53 13.06 15.15 24.78
CA PHE A 53 13.67 14.05 25.53
C PHE A 53 14.97 13.58 24.86
N CYS A 54 14.95 13.36 23.55
CA CYS A 54 16.11 12.94 22.76
C CYS A 54 17.24 13.97 22.82
N GLU A 55 16.92 15.26 22.68
CA GLU A 55 17.90 16.35 22.82
C GLU A 55 18.59 16.31 24.20
N ARG A 56 17.80 16.18 25.28
CA ARG A 56 18.33 16.10 26.65
C ARG A 56 19.19 14.85 26.89
N MET A 57 18.87 13.74 26.23
CA MET A 57 19.55 12.46 26.39
C MET A 57 20.69 12.26 25.37
N GLU A 58 20.97 13.25 24.52
CA GLU A 58 21.95 13.17 23.43
C GLU A 58 21.67 12.00 22.45
N ILE A 59 20.39 11.74 22.18
CA ILE A 59 19.92 10.74 21.20
C ILE A 59 19.57 11.47 19.91
N ASP A 60 20.09 10.99 18.78
CA ASP A 60 19.75 11.52 17.45
C ASP A 60 18.33 11.10 17.05
N PHE A 61 17.36 12.00 17.22
CA PHE A 61 15.96 11.73 16.90
C PHE A 61 15.73 11.47 15.41
N ASP A 62 16.40 12.23 14.54
CA ASP A 62 16.17 12.17 13.09
C ASP A 62 16.68 10.85 12.51
N GLU A 63 17.85 10.37 12.94
CA GLU A 63 18.37 9.07 12.52
C GLU A 63 17.49 7.92 13.02
N ASN A 64 17.01 7.98 14.28
CA ASN A 64 16.10 6.97 14.81
C ASN A 64 14.74 6.99 14.10
N LEU A 65 14.22 8.18 13.77
CA LEU A 65 12.98 8.31 12.99
C LEU A 65 13.15 7.75 11.58
N ARG A 66 14.29 7.98 10.93
CA ARG A 66 14.61 7.40 9.62
C ARG A 66 14.58 5.87 9.68
N VAL A 67 15.28 5.27 10.63
CA VAL A 67 15.29 3.81 10.80
C VAL A 67 13.91 3.25 11.15
N ALA A 68 13.14 3.95 11.99
CA ALA A 68 11.77 3.55 12.34
C ALA A 68 10.84 3.57 11.13
N ARG A 69 10.98 4.55 10.23
CA ARG A 69 10.24 4.61 8.95
C ARG A 69 10.60 3.45 8.05
N ASP A 70 11.90 3.21 7.83
CA ASP A 70 12.39 2.10 7.00
C ASP A 70 11.82 0.76 7.51
N ASN A 71 11.82 0.54 8.83
CA ASN A 71 11.26 -0.68 9.44
C ASN A 71 9.74 -0.77 9.26
N TYR A 72 9.01 0.32 9.50
CA TYR A 72 7.56 0.34 9.32
C TYR A 72 7.16 0.06 7.87
N GLU A 73 7.86 0.66 6.90
CA GLU A 73 7.64 0.40 5.48
C GLU A 73 7.93 -1.07 5.15
N HIS A 74 9.05 -1.62 5.62
CA HIS A 74 9.40 -3.02 5.41
C HIS A 74 8.36 -3.99 6.02
N GLU A 75 7.88 -3.73 7.24
CA GLU A 75 6.86 -4.54 7.92
C GLU A 75 5.50 -4.44 7.21
N ARG A 76 5.14 -3.25 6.68
CA ARG A 76 3.95 -3.08 5.84
C ARG A 76 4.05 -3.83 4.52
N GLU A 77 5.19 -3.75 3.85
CA GLU A 77 5.46 -4.46 2.61
C GLU A 77 5.37 -5.97 2.82
N ALA A 78 5.99 -6.50 3.88
CA ALA A 78 5.94 -7.90 4.26
C ALA A 78 4.51 -8.41 4.54
N GLN A 79 3.62 -7.57 5.11
CA GLN A 79 2.22 -7.92 5.31
C GLN A 79 1.38 -7.95 4.02
N THR A 80 1.75 -7.16 3.00
CA THR A 80 1.01 -7.13 1.73
C THR A 80 1.37 -8.25 0.76
N GLY A 81 2.45 -9.00 1.01
CA GLY A 81 2.87 -10.10 0.13
C GLY A 81 3.27 -9.64 -1.28
N ILE A 82 3.67 -8.38 -1.44
CA ILE A 82 4.14 -7.82 -2.70
C ILE A 82 5.67 -7.96 -2.76
N PRO A 83 6.23 -8.79 -3.65
CA PRO A 83 7.67 -8.95 -3.72
C PRO A 83 8.36 -7.62 -4.11
N ASN A 84 9.40 -7.26 -3.36
CA ASN A 84 10.20 -6.02 -3.49
C ASN A 84 10.90 -5.82 -4.84
N ASN A 85 10.75 -6.74 -5.80
CA ASN A 85 11.38 -6.69 -7.12
C ASN A 85 10.45 -7.31 -8.17
N LEU A 86 9.25 -6.77 -8.32
CA LEU A 86 8.43 -7.09 -9.49
C LEU A 86 9.05 -6.44 -10.72
N GLY A 87 9.59 -7.28 -11.60
CA GLY A 87 10.10 -6.85 -12.89
C GLY A 87 8.94 -6.48 -13.82
N CYS A 88 9.10 -5.36 -14.53
CA CYS A 88 8.20 -4.94 -15.59
C CYS A 88 8.07 -6.06 -16.63
N PRO A 89 6.86 -6.59 -16.90
CA PRO A 89 6.67 -7.67 -17.87
C PRO A 89 7.13 -7.32 -19.30
N GLU A 90 7.25 -6.03 -19.62
CA GLU A 90 7.63 -5.56 -20.96
C GLU A 90 9.13 -5.29 -21.11
N CYS A 91 9.80 -4.75 -20.09
CA CYS A 91 11.21 -4.33 -20.21
C CYS A 91 12.15 -4.89 -19.12
N GLY A 92 11.63 -5.62 -18.13
CA GLY A 92 12.41 -6.24 -17.06
C GLY A 92 12.94 -5.28 -15.98
N CYS A 93 12.74 -3.96 -16.13
CA CYS A 93 13.12 -2.97 -15.12
C CYS A 93 12.24 -3.08 -13.86
N ILE A 94 12.69 -2.50 -12.76
CA ILE A 94 11.95 -2.46 -11.50
C ILE A 94 10.65 -1.67 -11.70
N LEU A 95 9.55 -2.20 -11.16
CA LEU A 95 8.28 -1.50 -11.07
C LEU A 95 8.18 -0.76 -9.74
N GLU A 96 7.81 0.51 -9.81
CA GLU A 96 7.53 1.33 -8.63
C GLU A 96 6.05 1.30 -8.31
N VAL A 97 5.70 1.14 -7.03
CA VAL A 97 4.31 1.22 -6.58
C VAL A 97 3.85 2.67 -6.71
N SER A 98 2.83 2.90 -7.53
CA SER A 98 2.22 4.22 -7.72
C SER A 98 1.10 4.44 -6.70
N ARG A 99 0.16 3.50 -6.60
CA ARG A 99 -0.95 3.55 -5.62
C ARG A 99 -1.68 2.21 -5.49
N THR A 100 -2.60 2.12 -4.52
CA THR A 100 -3.60 1.05 -4.44
C THR A 100 -5.01 1.60 -4.64
N ASP A 101 -5.91 0.78 -5.15
CA ASP A 101 -7.33 1.08 -5.25
C ASP A 101 -8.17 -0.20 -5.29
N THR A 102 -9.49 -0.04 -5.32
CA THR A 102 -10.47 -1.14 -5.41
C THR A 102 -11.38 -0.89 -6.61
N LEU A 103 -11.49 -1.86 -7.52
CA LEU A 103 -12.41 -1.80 -8.65
C LEU A 103 -13.28 -3.05 -8.68
N LEU A 104 -14.61 -2.89 -8.68
CA LEU A 104 -15.56 -4.00 -8.67
C LEU A 104 -15.34 -4.99 -7.49
N GLY A 105 -14.90 -4.50 -6.34
CA GLY A 105 -14.60 -5.33 -5.16
C GLY A 105 -13.27 -6.09 -5.24
N ILE A 106 -12.44 -5.78 -6.24
CA ILE A 106 -11.09 -6.32 -6.39
C ILE A 106 -10.10 -5.26 -5.92
N ASP A 107 -9.45 -5.51 -4.78
CA ASP A 107 -8.31 -4.74 -4.30
C ASP A 107 -7.10 -5.00 -5.19
N ARG A 108 -6.37 -3.94 -5.53
CA ARG A 108 -5.27 -4.01 -6.50
C ARG A 108 -4.20 -2.96 -6.24
N VAL A 109 -3.00 -3.25 -6.73
CA VAL A 109 -1.87 -2.32 -6.72
C VAL A 109 -1.55 -1.91 -8.14
N ILE A 110 -1.34 -0.61 -8.32
CA ILE A 110 -0.96 0.02 -9.57
C ILE A 110 0.54 0.34 -9.50
N PHE A 111 1.25 -0.08 -10.53
CA PHE A 111 2.67 0.14 -10.69
C PHE A 111 2.97 1.01 -11.91
N GLU A 112 4.06 1.76 -11.84
CA GLU A 112 4.63 2.51 -12.95
C GLU A 112 6.05 2.02 -13.25
N CYS A 113 6.36 1.86 -14.53
CA CYS A 113 7.71 1.54 -14.98
C CYS A 113 8.39 2.81 -15.51
N GLN A 114 9.45 3.25 -14.83
CA GLN A 114 10.23 4.43 -15.19
C GLN A 114 10.99 4.31 -16.53
N ASN A 115 11.05 3.11 -17.13
CA ASN A 115 11.79 2.88 -18.39
C ASN A 115 10.89 2.79 -19.63
N CYS A 116 9.69 2.19 -19.52
CA CYS A 116 8.77 2.07 -20.65
C CYS A 116 7.51 2.94 -20.52
N ASP A 117 7.47 3.80 -19.49
CA ASP A 117 6.30 4.63 -19.11
C ASP A 117 5.00 3.83 -19.03
N GLY A 118 5.14 2.54 -18.73
CA GLY A 118 4.04 1.59 -18.68
C GLY A 118 3.37 1.57 -17.32
N THR A 119 2.04 1.54 -17.31
CA THR A 119 1.26 1.28 -16.09
C THR A 119 0.88 -0.19 -16.02
N PHE A 120 1.01 -0.79 -14.83
CA PHE A 120 0.72 -2.20 -14.60
C PHE A 120 -0.16 -2.38 -13.35
N ILE A 121 -0.90 -3.48 -13.30
CA ILE A 121 -1.80 -3.83 -12.20
C ILE A 121 -1.45 -5.21 -11.68
N ARG A 122 -1.49 -5.40 -10.37
CA ARG A 122 -1.59 -6.71 -9.71
C ARG A 122 -2.83 -6.74 -8.84
N GLU A 123 -3.64 -7.79 -8.97
CA GLU A 123 -4.79 -7.97 -8.10
C GLU A 123 -4.35 -8.60 -6.77
N LEU A 124 -4.86 -8.09 -5.65
CA LEU A 124 -4.52 -8.54 -4.31
C LEU A 124 -5.53 -9.55 -3.75
N THR A 125 -6.74 -9.59 -4.30
CA THR A 125 -7.78 -10.55 -3.89
C THR A 125 -7.49 -11.97 -4.35
N VAL A 126 -6.56 -12.14 -5.29
CA VAL A 126 -6.13 -13.44 -5.82
C VAL A 126 -4.68 -13.69 -5.42
N ALA A 127 -4.45 -14.77 -4.67
CA ALA A 127 -3.10 -15.22 -4.33
C ALA A 127 -2.31 -15.50 -5.62
N ASP A 128 -1.05 -15.06 -5.66
CA ASP A 128 -0.17 -15.19 -6.83
C ASP A 128 -0.70 -14.55 -8.14
N SER A 129 -1.56 -13.53 -8.04
CA SER A 129 -1.97 -12.74 -9.20
C SER A 129 -0.75 -12.18 -9.95
N PRO A 130 -0.67 -12.34 -11.28
CA PRO A 130 0.42 -11.80 -12.08
C PRO A 130 0.36 -10.27 -12.13
N VAL A 131 1.50 -9.65 -12.41
CA VAL A 131 1.51 -8.24 -12.83
C VAL A 131 1.20 -8.17 -14.31
N GLU A 132 0.18 -7.40 -14.66
CA GLU A 132 -0.31 -7.28 -16.04
C GLU A 132 -0.37 -5.84 -16.50
N LYS A 133 -0.25 -5.63 -17.82
CA LYS A 133 -0.34 -4.29 -18.41
C LYS A 133 -1.72 -3.68 -18.17
N ALA A 134 -1.74 -2.43 -17.73
CA ALA A 134 -2.96 -1.66 -17.55
C ALA A 134 -3.31 -0.83 -18.79
N VAL A 135 -4.60 -0.68 -19.06
CA VAL A 135 -5.15 0.24 -20.07
C VAL A 135 -6.31 1.04 -19.45
N LYS A 136 -6.65 2.19 -20.02
CA LYS A 136 -7.81 2.98 -19.56
C LYS A 136 -9.09 2.48 -20.19
N CYS A 137 -10.12 2.25 -19.38
CA CYS A 137 -11.48 2.03 -19.83
C CYS A 137 -12.05 3.32 -20.44
N VAL A 138 -12.55 3.27 -21.68
CA VAL A 138 -13.14 4.44 -22.34
C VAL A 138 -14.45 4.92 -21.72
N GLY A 139 -15.16 4.04 -21.01
CA GLY A 139 -16.45 4.39 -20.40
C GLY A 139 -16.33 5.23 -19.14
N CYS A 140 -15.38 4.91 -18.25
CA CYS A 140 -15.23 5.56 -16.94
C CYS A 140 -13.82 6.11 -16.65
N GLY A 141 -12.84 5.87 -17.52
CA GLY A 141 -11.45 6.29 -17.32
C GLY A 141 -10.65 5.44 -16.33
N ASN A 142 -11.27 4.47 -15.64
CA ASN A 142 -10.56 3.58 -14.73
C ASN A 142 -9.50 2.76 -15.47
N LEU A 143 -8.36 2.56 -14.82
CA LEU A 143 -7.39 1.57 -15.27
C LEU A 143 -8.00 0.18 -15.13
N ILE A 144 -7.76 -0.69 -16.11
CA ILE A 144 -8.21 -2.08 -16.16
C ILE A 144 -7.08 -2.95 -16.70
N VAL A 145 -7.08 -4.23 -16.36
CA VAL A 145 -6.10 -5.20 -16.88
C VAL A 145 -6.34 -5.39 -18.38
N ARG A 146 -5.28 -5.28 -19.20
CA ARG A 146 -5.39 -5.32 -20.67
C ARG A 146 -5.90 -6.66 -21.19
N SER A 147 -5.54 -7.77 -20.55
CA SER A 147 -5.92 -9.13 -20.97
C SER A 147 -7.42 -9.40 -20.78
N THR A 148 -8.06 -8.75 -19.80
CA THR A 148 -9.49 -8.84 -19.53
C THR A 148 -10.29 -7.74 -20.22
N ALA A 149 -9.62 -6.68 -20.69
CA ALA A 149 -10.24 -5.60 -21.43
C ALA A 149 -10.67 -6.03 -22.84
N ARG A 150 -11.84 -5.54 -23.27
CA ARG A 150 -12.32 -5.72 -24.65
C ARG A 150 -11.89 -4.54 -25.50
N ILE A 151 -11.56 -4.80 -26.76
CA ILE A 151 -11.32 -3.74 -27.74
C ILE A 151 -12.68 -3.14 -28.12
N PHE A 152 -12.89 -1.87 -27.78
CA PHE A 152 -14.07 -1.11 -28.18
C PHE A 152 -13.94 -0.55 -29.60
N TYR A 153 -12.74 -0.07 -29.94
CA TYR A 153 -12.42 0.48 -31.25
C TYR A 153 -10.92 0.31 -31.54
N GLN A 154 -10.56 0.00 -32.79
CA GLN A 154 -9.16 -0.12 -33.21
C GLN A 154 -8.97 0.57 -34.57
N SER A 155 -7.90 1.36 -34.68
CA SER A 155 -7.44 1.98 -35.92
C SER A 155 -5.93 1.95 -35.94
N ASP A 156 -5.36 1.35 -36.99
CA ASP A 156 -3.91 1.19 -37.19
C ASP A 156 -3.21 0.72 -35.89
N ASP A 157 -2.38 1.58 -35.29
CA ASP A 157 -1.57 1.30 -34.10
C ASP A 157 -2.28 1.62 -32.76
N PHE A 158 -3.53 2.11 -32.80
CA PHE A 158 -4.27 2.53 -31.61
C PHE A 158 -5.49 1.64 -31.35
N ALA A 159 -5.62 1.21 -30.10
CA ALA A 159 -6.78 0.48 -29.61
C ALA A 159 -7.38 1.19 -28.38
N HIS A 160 -8.70 1.31 -28.38
CA HIS A 160 -9.50 1.80 -27.27
C HIS A 160 -10.12 0.60 -26.55
N TYR A 161 -10.05 0.61 -25.23
CA TYR A 161 -10.41 -0.53 -24.41
C TYR A 161 -11.62 -0.22 -23.52
N ILE A 162 -12.50 -1.20 -23.36
CA ILE A 162 -13.62 -1.15 -22.41
C ILE A 162 -13.55 -2.37 -21.48
N GLY A 163 -13.68 -2.11 -20.17
CA GLY A 163 -13.64 -3.15 -19.15
C GLY A 163 -15.04 -3.47 -18.62
N GLU A 164 -15.12 -4.53 -17.80
CA GLU A 164 -16.36 -4.95 -17.15
C GLU A 164 -17.01 -3.84 -16.31
N CYS A 165 -16.21 -2.90 -15.80
CA CYS A 165 -16.70 -1.73 -15.08
C CYS A 165 -17.66 -0.82 -15.88
N CYS A 166 -17.70 -0.94 -17.21
CA CYS A 166 -18.63 -0.20 -18.08
C CYS A 166 -19.28 -1.04 -19.16
N TRP A 167 -18.92 -2.33 -19.24
CA TRP A 167 -19.49 -3.22 -20.24
C TRP A 167 -20.80 -3.80 -19.71
N ASP A 168 -21.93 -3.21 -20.11
CA ASP A 168 -23.24 -3.80 -19.90
C ASP A 168 -23.66 -4.59 -21.15
N GLU A 169 -23.85 -5.90 -21.01
CA GLU A 169 -24.34 -6.78 -22.09
C GLU A 169 -25.75 -6.40 -22.56
N ARG A 170 -26.51 -5.61 -21.78
CA ARG A 170 -27.87 -5.16 -22.09
C ARG A 170 -27.96 -3.95 -23.02
N LEU A 171 -26.83 -3.30 -23.35
CA LEU A 171 -26.80 -2.17 -24.28
C LEU A 171 -26.70 -2.60 -25.76
N ARG A 172 -26.93 -3.88 -26.05
CA ARG A 172 -27.08 -4.43 -27.40
C ARG A 172 -28.55 -4.61 -27.73
N ASP A 173 -29.21 -3.51 -28.04
CA ASP A 173 -30.38 -3.50 -28.95
C ASP A 173 -29.94 -2.95 -30.31
#